data_AF-A0A2G6E0L7-F1
#
_entry.id   AF-A0A2G6E0L7-F1
#
_cell.length_a   1.000
_cell.length_b   1.000
_cell.length_c   1.000
_cell.angle_alpha   90.00
_cell.angle_beta   90.00
_cell.angle_gamma   90.00
#
_symmetry.space_group_name_H-M   'P 1'
#
loop_
_entity.id
_entity.type
_entity.pdbx_description
1 polymer ?
#
loop_
_entity_poly.entity_id
_entity_poly.type
_entity_poly.pdbx_seq_one_letter_code
_entity_poly.pdbx_strand_id
1 'polypeptide(L)'
;MRKAFVAWLGCIALTATVAVSANAAGGPKPEPLPKAKTIKELAERYDSSRCMECHEEAHEEWSNSLHAKSILGTPRTAPTIITAVEKGLKMFPYSGVKKDEDITVEHLMICMKCHLPQLDEATDD
;
A
#
# COMPACT_ATOMS: atom_id res chain seq x y z
N MET A 1 40.36 -35.60 16.17
CA MET A 1 40.28 -34.12 16.21
C MET A 1 40.13 -33.48 14.83
N ARG A 2 41.01 -33.78 13.85
CA ARG A 2 40.95 -33.18 12.49
C ARG A 2 39.63 -33.38 11.72
N LYS A 3 39.01 -34.56 11.78
CA LYS A 3 37.72 -34.83 11.08
C LYS A 3 36.54 -34.08 11.71
N ALA A 4 36.53 -33.94 13.03
CA ALA A 4 35.50 -33.18 13.76
C ALA A 4 35.63 -31.68 13.49
N PHE A 5 36.87 -31.17 13.38
CA PHE A 5 37.14 -29.78 13.04
C PHE A 5 36.72 -29.43 11.60
N VAL A 6 36.96 -30.33 10.64
CA VAL A 6 36.52 -30.15 9.25
C VAL A 6 34.99 -30.20 9.12
N ALA A 7 34.32 -31.11 9.84
CA ALA A 7 32.86 -31.16 9.86
C ALA A 7 32.25 -29.89 10.47
N TRP A 8 32.84 -29.37 11.55
CA TRP A 8 32.40 -28.14 12.20
C TRP A 8 32.55 -26.90 11.30
N LEU A 9 33.68 -26.77 10.60
CA LEU A 9 33.89 -25.72 9.60
C LEU A 9 32.90 -25.81 8.44
N GLY A 10 32.59 -27.03 7.98
CA GLY A 10 31.57 -27.25 6.95
C GLY A 10 30.18 -26.81 7.37
N CYS A 11 29.77 -27.11 8.61
CA CYS A 11 28.48 -26.66 9.16
C CYS A 11 28.40 -25.14 9.29
N ILE A 12 29.49 -24.47 9.70
CA ILE A 12 29.54 -23.00 9.79
C ILE A 12 29.46 -22.35 8.41
N ALA A 13 30.17 -22.89 7.42
CA ALA A 13 30.11 -22.37 6.07
C ALA A 13 28.68 -22.49 5.49
N LEU A 14 28.00 -23.62 5.75
CA LEU A 14 26.63 -23.84 5.31
C LEU A 14 25.65 -22.87 5.97
N THR A 15 25.71 -22.69 7.30
CA THR A 15 24.83 -21.75 8.01
C THR A 15 25.07 -20.30 7.60
N ALA A 16 26.32 -19.91 7.35
CA ALA A 16 26.66 -18.58 6.85
C ALA A 16 26.07 -18.34 5.44
N THR A 17 26.18 -19.31 4.53
CA THR A 17 25.58 -19.17 3.19
C THR A 17 24.06 -19.07 3.22
N VAL A 18 23.38 -19.86 4.06
CA VAL A 18 21.92 -19.79 4.23
C VAL A 18 21.49 -18.43 4.80
N ALA A 19 22.19 -17.93 5.81
CA ALA A 19 21.88 -16.62 6.41
C ALA A 19 22.08 -15.47 5.41
N VAL A 20 23.12 -15.51 4.57
CA VAL A 20 23.36 -14.48 3.54
C VAL A 20 22.27 -14.54 2.46
N SER A 21 21.87 -15.72 2.01
CA SER A 21 20.78 -15.86 1.03
C SER A 21 19.42 -15.39 1.57
N ALA A 22 19.13 -15.61 2.85
CA ALA A 22 17.89 -15.14 3.47
C ALA A 22 17.82 -13.61 3.57
N ASN A 23 18.95 -12.94 3.80
CA ASN A 23 19.01 -11.48 3.85
C ASN A 23 19.03 -10.85 2.44
N ALA A 24 19.61 -11.52 1.44
CA ALA A 24 19.58 -11.05 0.05
C ALA A 24 18.17 -11.09 -0.58
N ALA A 25 17.27 -11.94 -0.05
CA ALA A 25 15.87 -12.02 -0.48
C ALA A 25 14.94 -10.99 0.20
N GLY A 26 15.48 -10.01 0.93
CA GLY A 26 14.72 -8.95 1.60
C GLY A 26 14.43 -9.19 3.08
N GLY A 27 15.05 -10.21 3.69
CA GLY A 27 14.87 -10.50 5.12
C GLY A 27 13.47 -10.99 5.49
N PRO A 28 13.22 -11.32 6.76
CA PRO A 28 11.87 -11.61 7.25
C PRO A 28 11.01 -10.35 7.09
N LYS A 29 9.87 -10.50 6.41
CA LYS A 29 8.91 -9.40 6.28
C LYS A 29 8.42 -9.01 7.67
N PRO A 30 8.38 -7.70 8.01
CA PRO A 30 7.76 -7.26 9.25
C PRO A 30 6.29 -7.70 9.27
N GLU A 31 5.74 -7.93 10.45
CA GLU A 31 4.31 -8.17 10.58
C GLU A 31 3.53 -6.97 10.01
N PRO A 32 2.43 -7.21 9.27
CA PRO A 32 1.63 -6.14 8.71
C PRO A 32 1.05 -5.27 9.83
N LEU A 33 1.10 -3.95 9.64
CA LEU A 33 0.49 -3.01 10.57
C LEU A 33 -1.03 -3.23 10.60
N PRO A 34 -1.70 -2.96 11.74
CA PRO A 34 -3.17 -2.91 11.80
C PRO A 34 -3.71 -1.94 10.73
N LYS A 35 -4.92 -2.17 10.21
CA LYS A 35 -5.53 -1.23 9.26
C LYS A 35 -5.68 0.18 9.86
N ALA A 36 -5.50 1.21 9.04
CA ALA A 36 -5.63 2.61 9.44
C ALA A 36 -7.08 2.97 9.72
N LYS A 37 -7.33 3.67 10.83
CA LYS A 37 -8.66 4.12 11.24
C LYS A 37 -9.02 5.52 10.80
N THR A 38 -8.04 6.25 10.28
CA THR A 38 -8.25 7.62 9.80
C THR A 38 -7.46 7.83 8.52
N ILE A 39 -7.93 8.77 7.71
CA ILE A 39 -7.19 9.23 6.52
C ILE A 39 -5.80 9.76 6.90
N LYS A 40 -5.66 10.37 8.08
CA LYS A 40 -4.37 10.85 8.58
C LYS A 40 -3.39 9.71 8.81
N GLU A 41 -3.80 8.66 9.53
CA GLU A 41 -2.98 7.47 9.75
C GLU A 41 -2.61 6.80 8.42
N LEU A 42 -3.54 6.76 7.46
CA LEU A 42 -3.26 6.19 6.14
C LEU A 42 -2.23 7.05 5.39
N ALA A 43 -2.39 8.36 5.37
CA ALA A 43 -1.47 9.27 4.70
C ALA A 43 -0.06 9.22 5.30
N GLU A 44 0.07 9.16 6.62
CA GLU A 44 1.35 9.07 7.31
C GLU A 44 2.14 7.81 6.95
N ARG A 45 1.46 6.68 6.70
CA ARG A 45 2.12 5.43 6.28
C ARG A 45 2.81 5.54 4.92
N TYR A 46 2.25 6.37 4.04
CA TYR A 46 2.69 6.54 2.66
C TYR A 46 3.40 7.89 2.43
N ASP A 47 3.74 8.60 3.50
CA ASP A 47 4.47 9.86 3.39
C ASP A 47 5.90 9.61 2.88
N SER A 48 6.17 10.16 1.70
CA SER A 48 7.46 10.10 1.02
C SER A 48 8.33 11.33 1.28
N SER A 49 7.93 12.26 2.17
CA SER A 49 8.69 13.50 2.45
C SER A 49 10.15 13.23 2.84
N ARG A 50 10.38 12.24 3.70
CA ARG A 50 11.74 11.78 4.09
C ARG A 50 12.60 11.31 2.91
N CYS A 51 11.99 10.82 1.84
CA CYS A 51 12.72 10.32 0.68
C CYS A 51 13.40 11.46 -0.09
N MET A 52 12.82 12.67 -0.06
CA MET A 52 13.36 13.86 -0.70
C MET A 52 14.74 14.25 -0.14
N GLU A 53 15.04 13.90 1.11
CA GLU A 53 16.34 14.19 1.73
C GLU A 53 17.52 13.52 0.99
N CYS A 54 17.27 12.39 0.32
CA CYS A 54 18.29 11.64 -0.44
C CYS A 54 17.98 11.50 -1.94
N HIS A 55 16.73 11.78 -2.36
CA HIS A 55 16.25 11.58 -3.72
C HIS A 55 15.55 12.83 -4.27
N GLU A 56 16.25 13.96 -4.22
CA GLU A 56 15.73 15.27 -4.62
C GLU A 56 15.25 15.30 -6.08
N GLU A 57 16.08 14.86 -7.03
CA GLU A 57 15.73 14.86 -8.47
C GLU A 57 14.46 14.04 -8.76
N ALA A 58 14.39 12.81 -8.23
CA ALA A 58 13.21 11.97 -8.38
C ALA A 58 11.96 12.56 -7.72
N HIS A 59 12.13 13.22 -6.57
CA HIS A 59 11.04 13.94 -5.91
C HIS A 59 10.58 15.15 -6.75
N GLU A 60 11.50 15.93 -7.31
CA GLU A 60 11.20 17.06 -8.18
C GLU A 60 10.43 16.61 -9.43
N GLU A 61 10.90 15.57 -10.11
CA GLU A 61 10.20 14.96 -11.25
C GLU A 61 8.80 14.47 -10.87
N TRP A 62 8.67 13.72 -9.77
CA TRP A 62 7.38 13.24 -9.29
C TRP A 62 6.43 14.39 -8.96
N SER A 63 6.90 15.41 -8.22
CA SER A 63 6.09 16.55 -7.75
C SER A 63 5.53 17.40 -8.90
N ASN A 64 6.28 17.46 -10.01
CA ASN A 64 5.86 18.10 -11.26
C ASN A 64 5.06 17.18 -12.19
N SER A 65 5.01 15.87 -11.91
CA SER A 65 4.23 14.90 -12.68
C SER A 65 2.75 14.90 -12.30
N LEU A 66 1.95 14.21 -13.12
CA LEU A 66 0.55 13.95 -12.83
C LEU A 66 0.38 13.03 -11.60
N HIS A 67 1.35 12.16 -11.30
CA HIS A 67 1.26 11.22 -10.18
C HIS A 67 1.28 11.91 -8.80
N ALA A 68 1.80 13.13 -8.69
CA ALA A 68 1.73 13.93 -7.47
C ALA A 68 0.35 14.59 -7.24
N LYS A 69 -0.60 14.43 -8.18
CA LYS A 69 -1.95 14.98 -8.05
C LYS A 69 -2.91 13.87 -7.61
N SER A 70 -3.41 13.94 -6.38
CA SER A 70 -4.26 12.91 -5.77
C SER A 70 -5.57 12.66 -6.52
N ILE A 71 -6.08 13.66 -7.25
CA ILE A 71 -7.24 13.51 -8.13
C ILE A 71 -6.89 14.15 -9.47
N LEU A 72 -6.41 13.32 -10.40
CA LEU A 72 -6.27 13.69 -11.80
C LEU A 72 -7.62 13.62 -12.46
N GLY A 73 -8.25 14.78 -12.58
CA GLY A 73 -9.59 14.84 -13.11
C GLY A 73 -9.81 16.05 -13.98
N THR A 74 -10.51 15.85 -15.10
CA THR A 74 -11.32 16.93 -15.64
C THR A 74 -12.35 17.36 -14.58
N PRO A 75 -13.02 18.52 -14.70
CA PRO A 75 -14.11 18.93 -13.81
C PRO A 75 -15.24 17.89 -13.63
N ARG A 76 -15.19 16.76 -14.36
CA ARG A 76 -16.11 15.64 -14.31
C ARG A 76 -15.78 14.57 -13.27
N THR A 77 -14.59 14.53 -12.70
CA THR A 77 -14.16 13.38 -11.87
C THR A 77 -14.98 13.23 -10.60
N ALA A 78 -15.10 14.30 -9.80
CA ALA A 78 -15.96 14.28 -8.61
C ALA A 78 -17.44 13.98 -8.96
N PRO A 79 -18.05 14.63 -9.99
CA PRO A 79 -19.39 14.25 -10.47
C PRO A 79 -19.53 12.78 -10.87
N THR A 80 -18.51 12.18 -11.49
CA THR A 80 -18.53 10.77 -11.88
C THR A 80 -18.51 9.85 -10.66
N ILE A 81 -17.69 10.15 -9.64
CA ILE A 81 -17.67 9.37 -8.39
C ILE A 81 -19.04 9.46 -7.71
N ILE A 82 -19.59 10.67 -7.58
CA ILE A 82 -20.94 10.87 -7.02
C ILE A 82 -21.97 10.06 -7.82
N THR A 83 -21.91 10.09 -9.15
CA THR A 83 -22.83 9.31 -9.99
C THR A 83 -22.66 7.81 -9.79
N ALA A 84 -21.42 7.31 -9.64
CA ALA A 84 -21.17 5.90 -9.39
C ALA A 84 -21.76 5.44 -8.04
N VAL A 85 -21.72 6.30 -7.03
CA VAL A 85 -22.36 6.05 -5.72
C VAL A 85 -23.88 6.12 -5.84
N GLU A 86 -24.41 7.25 -6.31
CA GLU A 86 -25.85 7.54 -6.34
C GLU A 86 -26.62 6.64 -7.30
N LYS A 87 -26.04 6.35 -8.47
CA LYS A 87 -26.71 5.62 -9.55
C LYS A 87 -26.20 4.20 -9.72
N GLY A 88 -24.98 3.90 -9.25
CA GLY A 88 -24.46 2.54 -9.19
C GLY A 88 -24.80 1.90 -7.86
N LEU A 89 -24.03 2.22 -6.83
CA LEU A 89 -24.10 1.55 -5.51
C LEU A 89 -25.50 1.62 -4.90
N LYS A 90 -26.11 2.81 -4.74
CA LYS A 90 -27.41 2.93 -4.07
C LYS A 90 -28.58 2.28 -4.82
N MET A 91 -28.52 2.25 -6.15
CA MET A 91 -29.59 1.66 -6.98
C MET A 91 -29.40 0.17 -7.27
N PHE A 92 -28.18 -0.36 -7.11
CA PHE A 92 -27.92 -1.76 -7.37
C PHE A 92 -28.53 -2.65 -6.28
N PRO A 93 -29.41 -3.63 -6.62
CA PRO A 93 -30.11 -4.42 -5.60
C PRO A 93 -29.20 -5.24 -4.68
N TYR A 94 -28.01 -5.62 -5.17
CA TYR A 94 -27.08 -6.50 -4.46
C TYR A 94 -25.93 -5.76 -3.76
N SER A 95 -25.88 -4.42 -3.82
CA SER A 95 -24.83 -3.66 -3.13
C SER A 95 -25.04 -3.60 -1.61
N GLY A 96 -26.28 -3.66 -1.14
CA GLY A 96 -26.60 -3.38 0.27
C GLY A 96 -26.56 -1.89 0.65
N VAL A 97 -26.06 -1.00 -0.20
CA VAL A 97 -25.97 0.45 0.05
C VAL A 97 -27.33 1.12 -0.18
N LYS A 98 -27.81 1.91 0.79
CA LYS A 98 -29.04 2.72 0.69
C LYS A 98 -28.81 4.19 1.03
N LYS A 99 -27.90 4.46 1.96
CA LYS A 99 -27.45 5.80 2.39
C LYS A 99 -25.93 5.86 2.41
N ASP A 100 -25.36 7.05 2.59
CA ASP A 100 -23.91 7.25 2.49
C ASP A 100 -23.15 6.50 3.58
N GLU A 101 -23.76 6.30 4.75
CA GLU A 101 -23.16 5.58 5.88
C GLU A 101 -23.09 4.06 5.66
N ASP A 102 -23.75 3.52 4.64
CA ASP A 102 -23.65 2.10 4.29
C ASP A 102 -22.42 1.83 3.39
N ILE A 103 -21.73 2.88 2.94
CA ILE A 103 -20.56 2.78 2.07
C ILE A 103 -19.36 2.34 2.91
N THR A 104 -18.73 1.27 2.47
CA THR A 104 -17.52 0.71 3.09
C THR A 104 -16.33 0.89 2.15
N VAL A 105 -15.11 0.64 2.65
CA VAL A 105 -13.89 0.55 1.85
C VAL A 105 -14.10 -0.37 0.65
N GLU A 106 -14.70 -1.55 0.85
CA GLU A 106 -14.96 -2.51 -0.23
C GLU A 106 -15.80 -1.90 -1.36
N HIS A 107 -16.84 -1.13 -1.01
CA HIS A 107 -17.66 -0.43 -2.00
C HIS A 107 -16.90 0.63 -2.79
N LEU A 108 -15.86 1.25 -2.21
CA LEU A 108 -15.04 2.26 -2.89
C LEU A 108 -13.96 1.63 -3.78
N MET A 109 -13.59 0.38 -3.53
CA MET A 109 -12.51 -0.30 -4.25
C MET A 109 -12.77 -0.51 -5.76
N ILE A 110 -14.02 -0.39 -6.23
CA ILE A 110 -14.35 -0.34 -7.68
C ILE A 110 -13.54 0.75 -8.40
N CYS A 111 -13.33 1.89 -7.75
CA CYS A 111 -12.53 2.99 -8.29
C CYS A 111 -11.14 3.00 -7.66
N MET A 112 -11.06 2.77 -6.34
CA MET A 112 -9.85 3.03 -5.57
C MET A 112 -8.77 1.95 -5.76
N LYS A 113 -9.11 0.76 -6.27
CA LYS A 113 -8.10 -0.25 -6.63
C LYS A 113 -7.00 0.28 -7.57
N CYS A 114 -7.34 1.23 -8.45
CA CYS A 114 -6.38 1.85 -9.36
C CYS A 114 -6.00 3.28 -8.96
N HIS A 115 -6.89 4.02 -8.30
CA HIS A 115 -6.71 5.44 -8.04
C HIS A 115 -6.20 5.77 -6.63
N LEU A 116 -6.42 4.88 -5.66
CA LEU A 116 -5.93 4.97 -4.29
C LEU A 116 -5.86 3.56 -3.68
N PRO A 117 -5.00 2.66 -4.20
CA PRO A 117 -4.97 1.26 -3.75
C PRO A 117 -4.66 1.11 -2.26
N GLN A 118 -4.01 2.11 -1.66
CA GLN A 118 -3.73 2.19 -0.23
C GLN A 118 -5.00 2.13 0.63
N LEU A 119 -6.16 2.48 0.07
CA LEU A 119 -7.43 2.41 0.81
C LEU A 119 -7.77 1.00 1.30
N ASP A 120 -7.24 -0.07 0.68
CA ASP A 120 -7.41 -1.45 1.16
C ASP A 120 -6.82 -1.67 2.57
N GLU A 121 -5.89 -0.81 2.99
CA GLU A 121 -5.29 -0.82 4.32
C GLU A 121 -6.05 0.03 5.34
N ALA A 122 -7.23 0.57 4.99
CA ALA A 122 -8.09 1.32 5.90
C ALA A 122 -9.27 0.49 6.42
N THR A 123 -9.81 0.91 7.56
CA THR A 123 -11.10 0.44 8.10
C THR A 123 -12.25 1.28 7.55
N ASP A 124 -13.49 0.87 7.84
CA ASP A 124 -14.71 1.61 7.48
C ASP A 124 -15.05 2.75 8.47
N ASP A 125 -14.24 2.91 9.52
CA ASP A 125 -14.35 3.96 10.55
C ASP A 125 -14.14 5.38 10.00
#